data_AF-A0A6C0HPW5-F1
#
_entry.id   AF-A0A6C0HPW5-F1
#
_cell.length_a   1.000
_cell.length_b   1.000
_cell.length_c   1.000
_cell.angle_alpha   90.00
_cell.angle_beta   90.00
_cell.angle_gamma   90.00
#
_symmetry.space_group_name_H-M   'P 1'
#
loop_
_entity.id
_entity.type
_entity.pdbx_description
1 polymer ?
#
loop_
_entity_poly.entity_id
_entity_poly.type
_entity_poly.pdbx_seq_one_letter_code
_entity_poly.pdbx_strand_id
1 'polypeptide(L)'
;MLSSREKLEKVKDFGRRWFIENRIATDITKTKPGSVNYLLYGEKPSFQSISIKFGHFGEEIAKEMIRANPKLELLKCGVHVIDEKNKKGKDIDLMWINNQTKKIYIREAKGNIELDTEKLPATFKKITEDLMPFVKDKYPDFELNAGILNWSVYTRDELSKGITHIKKCEINGVCVDHWMDFCKMIDFEWNKDDYYNYMREFGKKIEGTYI
;
A
#
# COMPACT_ATOMS: atom_id res chain seq x y z
N MET A 1 -21.53 -5.60 -17.33
CA MET A 1 -20.42 -5.02 -16.54
C MET A 1 -21.02 -4.36 -15.31
N LEU A 2 -20.41 -4.52 -14.13
CA LEU A 2 -20.86 -3.82 -12.92
C LEU A 2 -20.70 -2.31 -13.09
N SER A 3 -21.64 -1.55 -12.54
CA SER A 3 -21.51 -0.09 -12.39
C SER A 3 -20.34 0.28 -11.45
N SER A 4 -19.84 1.51 -11.54
CA SER A 4 -18.79 2.02 -10.63
C SER A 4 -19.18 1.83 -9.16
N ARG A 5 -20.45 2.10 -8.82
CA ARG A 5 -20.98 1.96 -7.47
C ARG A 5 -20.97 0.51 -6.99
N GLU A 6 -21.39 -0.45 -7.82
CA GLU A 6 -21.40 -1.86 -7.45
C GLU A 6 -19.98 -2.41 -7.26
N LYS A 7 -19.01 -1.97 -8.06
CA LYS A 7 -17.60 -2.33 -7.89
C LYS A 7 -17.07 -1.83 -6.54
N LEU A 8 -17.35 -0.57 -6.22
CA LEU A 8 -16.94 0.06 -4.96
C LEU A 8 -17.52 -0.66 -3.74
N GLU A 9 -18.82 -0.97 -3.75
CA GLU A 9 -19.42 -1.69 -2.62
C GLU A 9 -18.86 -3.11 -2.46
N LYS A 10 -18.57 -3.82 -3.56
CA LYS A 10 -17.87 -5.12 -3.47
C LYS A 10 -16.48 -5.01 -2.85
N VAL A 11 -15.71 -3.98 -3.21
CA VAL A 11 -14.39 -3.72 -2.60
C VAL A 11 -14.52 -3.41 -1.11
N LYS A 12 -15.50 -2.59 -0.72
CA LYS A 12 -15.77 -2.30 0.70
C LYS A 12 -16.18 -3.54 1.48
N ASP A 13 -17.04 -4.39 0.91
CA ASP A 13 -17.48 -5.63 1.55
C ASP A 13 -16.34 -6.64 1.68
N PHE A 14 -15.48 -6.74 0.66
CA PHE A 14 -14.23 -7.49 0.77
C PHE A 14 -13.38 -6.97 1.93
N GLY A 15 -13.16 -5.66 2.01
CA GLY A 15 -12.35 -5.08 3.07
C GLY A 15 -12.90 -5.30 4.47
N ARG A 16 -14.21 -5.14 4.66
CA ARG A 16 -14.87 -5.45 5.94
C ARG A 16 -14.65 -6.91 6.36
N ARG A 17 -14.79 -7.86 5.42
CA ARG A 17 -14.51 -9.28 5.68
C ARG A 17 -13.04 -9.51 6.02
N TRP A 18 -12.14 -8.99 5.20
CA TRP A 18 -10.70 -9.14 5.39
C TRP A 18 -10.26 -8.61 6.76
N PHE A 19 -10.77 -7.45 7.18
CA PHE A 19 -10.49 -6.84 8.48
C PHE A 19 -10.87 -7.76 9.64
N ILE A 20 -12.02 -8.43 9.55
CA ILE A 20 -12.52 -9.36 10.57
C ILE A 20 -11.69 -10.65 10.55
N GLU A 21 -11.51 -11.25 9.37
CA GLU A 21 -10.80 -12.52 9.18
C GLU A 21 -9.34 -12.44 9.65
N ASN A 22 -8.68 -11.30 9.43
CA ASN A 22 -7.29 -11.05 9.86
C ASN A 22 -7.18 -10.48 11.28
N ARG A 23 -8.30 -10.45 12.03
CA ARG A 23 -8.32 -10.15 13.47
C ARG A 23 -7.60 -8.85 13.83
N ILE A 24 -7.68 -7.82 12.97
CA ILE A 24 -6.95 -6.57 13.20
C ILE A 24 -7.38 -5.95 14.53
N ALA A 25 -8.67 -6.00 14.83
CA ALA A 25 -9.25 -5.46 16.06
C ALA A 25 -9.32 -6.45 17.23
N THR A 26 -8.87 -7.71 17.10
CA THR A 26 -9.03 -8.70 18.19
C THR A 26 -7.73 -9.35 18.63
N ASP A 27 -6.75 -9.44 17.74
CA ASP A 27 -5.42 -10.00 18.02
C ASP A 27 -4.37 -8.89 18.13
N ILE A 28 -4.53 -7.99 19.10
CA ILE A 28 -3.55 -6.90 19.26
C ILE A 28 -2.36 -7.36 20.08
N THR A 29 -1.17 -7.25 19.47
CA THR A 29 0.10 -7.45 20.17
C THR A 29 0.22 -6.41 21.28
N LYS A 30 0.44 -6.86 22.51
CA LYS A 30 0.71 -5.97 23.63
C LYS A 30 2.20 -5.61 23.72
N THR A 31 2.50 -4.46 24.29
CA THR A 31 3.86 -4.07 24.65
C THR A 31 4.47 -5.07 25.64
N LYS A 32 5.79 -5.29 25.57
CA LYS A 32 6.52 -6.25 26.39
C LYS A 32 7.75 -5.59 27.05
N PRO A 33 8.28 -6.18 28.15
CA PRO A 33 9.57 -5.77 28.70
C PRO A 33 10.64 -5.69 27.60
N GLY A 34 11.47 -4.64 27.63
CA GLY A 34 12.46 -4.33 26.58
C GLY A 34 12.04 -3.23 25.59
N SER A 35 10.82 -2.71 25.69
CA SER A 35 10.38 -1.50 24.96
C SER A 35 10.24 -0.30 25.90
N VAL A 36 10.53 0.92 25.41
CA VAL A 36 10.33 2.17 26.17
C VAL A 36 8.87 2.34 26.57
N ASN A 37 7.92 1.99 25.69
CA ASN A 37 6.49 2.06 26.00
C ASN A 37 6.10 1.15 27.18
N TYR A 38 6.65 -0.05 27.27
CA TYR A 38 6.40 -0.93 28.41
C TYR A 38 7.04 -0.40 29.69
N LEU A 39 8.26 0.15 29.61
CA LEU A 39 8.92 0.78 30.75
C LEU A 39 8.09 1.92 31.34
N LEU A 40 7.53 2.77 30.48
CA LEU A 40 6.77 3.96 30.89
C LEU A 40 5.33 3.65 31.31
N TYR A 41 4.69 2.67 30.67
CA TYR A 41 3.23 2.50 30.76
C TYR A 41 2.77 1.07 31.04
N GLY A 42 3.69 0.13 31.25
CA GLY A 42 3.38 -1.28 31.42
C GLY A 42 2.80 -1.93 30.15
N GLU A 43 2.07 -3.01 30.35
CA GLU A 43 1.42 -3.75 29.28
C GLU A 43 0.26 -2.93 28.68
N LYS A 44 0.35 -2.58 27.39
CA LYS A 44 -0.70 -1.87 26.63
C LYS A 44 -0.79 -2.39 25.20
N PRO A 45 -1.94 -2.21 24.53
CA PRO A 45 -2.06 -2.46 23.09
C PRO A 45 -0.97 -1.71 22.30
N SER A 46 -0.27 -2.41 21.40
CA SER A 46 0.74 -1.80 20.54
C SER A 46 0.08 -1.17 19.31
N PHE A 47 -0.09 0.14 19.31
CA PHE A 47 -0.53 0.90 18.13
C PHE A 47 0.37 0.65 16.91
N GLN A 48 1.65 0.39 17.11
CA GLN A 48 2.55 0.03 16.02
C GLN A 48 2.15 -1.29 15.35
N SER A 49 1.75 -2.30 16.12
CA SER A 49 1.27 -3.57 15.57
C SER A 49 -0.02 -3.37 14.75
N ILE A 50 -0.94 -2.54 15.26
CA ILE A 50 -2.17 -2.16 14.54
C ILE A 50 -1.82 -1.50 13.21
N SER A 51 -0.95 -0.48 13.22
CA SER A 51 -0.54 0.23 12.01
C SER A 51 0.12 -0.69 10.98
N ILE A 52 0.90 -1.69 11.41
CA ILE A 52 1.49 -2.70 10.51
C ILE A 52 0.39 -3.55 9.86
N LYS A 53 -0.54 -4.09 10.66
CA LYS A 53 -1.67 -4.88 10.13
C LYS A 53 -2.54 -4.05 9.17
N PHE A 54 -2.74 -2.78 9.49
CA PHE A 54 -3.51 -1.86 8.65
C PHE A 54 -2.74 -1.43 7.38
N GLY A 55 -1.40 -1.50 7.40
CA GLY A 55 -0.53 -1.47 6.22
C GLY A 55 -0.93 -2.54 5.18
N HIS A 56 -0.96 -3.79 5.62
CA HIS A 56 -1.37 -4.91 4.77
C HIS A 56 -2.83 -4.80 4.32
N PHE A 57 -3.71 -4.28 5.17
CA PHE A 57 -5.10 -3.99 4.78
C PHE A 57 -5.17 -3.05 3.58
N GLY A 58 -4.43 -1.93 3.62
CA GLY A 58 -4.38 -0.97 2.51
C GLY A 58 -3.91 -1.61 1.19
N GLU A 59 -2.92 -2.49 1.26
CA GLU A 59 -2.44 -3.26 0.11
C GLU A 59 -3.51 -4.19 -0.47
N GLU A 60 -4.21 -4.95 0.37
CA GLU A 60 -5.23 -5.89 -0.07
C GLU A 60 -6.46 -5.18 -0.67
N ILE A 61 -6.84 -4.02 -0.13
CA ILE A 61 -7.88 -3.18 -0.75
C ILE A 61 -7.44 -2.74 -2.15
N ALA A 62 -6.20 -2.27 -2.31
CA ALA A 62 -5.68 -1.85 -3.61
C ALA A 62 -5.65 -3.02 -4.62
N LYS A 63 -5.24 -4.22 -4.19
CA LYS A 63 -5.27 -5.44 -5.03
C LYS A 63 -6.70 -5.75 -5.49
N GLU A 64 -7.68 -5.65 -4.60
CA GLU A 64 -9.07 -5.92 -4.95
C GLU A 64 -9.65 -4.88 -5.92
N MET A 65 -9.29 -3.60 -5.76
CA MET A 65 -9.67 -2.56 -6.71
C MET A 65 -9.09 -2.80 -8.11
N ILE A 66 -7.84 -3.25 -8.20
CA ILE A 66 -7.22 -3.64 -9.48
C ILE A 66 -8.01 -4.79 -10.11
N ARG A 67 -8.32 -5.85 -9.34
CA ARG A 67 -9.10 -7.01 -9.82
C ARG A 67 -10.51 -6.65 -10.27
N ALA A 68 -11.10 -5.61 -9.70
CA ALA A 68 -12.44 -5.14 -10.08
C ALA A 68 -12.47 -4.45 -11.46
N ASN A 69 -11.32 -4.10 -12.04
CA ASN A 69 -11.24 -3.56 -13.40
C ASN A 69 -10.83 -4.65 -14.41
N PRO A 70 -11.74 -5.06 -15.32
CA PRO A 70 -11.44 -6.12 -16.30
C PRO A 70 -10.40 -5.74 -17.37
N LYS A 71 -10.01 -4.46 -17.47
CA LYS A 71 -8.93 -4.00 -18.36
C LYS A 71 -7.54 -4.23 -17.77
N LEU A 72 -7.47 -4.54 -16.48
CA LEU A 72 -6.24 -4.70 -15.72
C LEU A 72 -6.10 -6.16 -15.30
N GLU A 73 -4.86 -6.61 -15.20
CA GLU A 73 -4.54 -7.90 -14.61
C GLU A 73 -3.57 -7.68 -13.45
N LEU A 74 -3.98 -8.11 -12.26
CA LEU A 74 -3.10 -8.12 -11.09
C LEU A 74 -2.09 -9.25 -11.26
N LEU A 75 -0.80 -8.90 -11.35
CA LEU A 75 0.28 -9.86 -11.42
C LEU A 75 0.62 -10.39 -10.03
N LYS A 76 1.41 -11.47 -9.96
CA LYS A 76 1.85 -12.06 -8.70
C LYS A 76 2.57 -11.01 -7.84
N CYS A 77 1.98 -10.68 -6.69
CA CYS A 77 2.58 -9.85 -5.64
C CYS A 77 3.26 -10.76 -4.59
N GLY A 78 3.96 -10.14 -3.63
CA GLY A 78 4.72 -10.84 -2.60
C GLY A 78 6.20 -11.06 -2.98
N VAL A 79 6.86 -11.99 -2.31
CA VAL A 79 8.30 -12.22 -2.49
C VAL A 79 8.61 -12.91 -3.82
N HIS A 80 9.46 -12.27 -4.62
CA HIS A 80 10.07 -12.81 -5.83
C HIS A 80 11.56 -13.01 -5.64
N VAL A 81 12.09 -14.11 -6.16
CA VAL A 81 13.54 -14.31 -6.28
C VAL A 81 13.99 -13.54 -7.52
N ILE A 82 14.71 -12.44 -7.31
CA ILE A 82 15.18 -11.55 -8.40
C ILE A 82 16.62 -11.86 -8.83
N ASP A 83 17.33 -12.64 -8.03
CA ASP A 83 18.67 -13.16 -8.33
C ASP A 83 18.75 -14.57 -7.76
N GLU A 84 18.66 -15.57 -8.63
CA GLU A 84 18.71 -16.99 -8.25
C GLU A 84 20.07 -17.38 -7.68
N LYS A 85 21.16 -16.78 -8.18
CA LYS A 85 22.54 -17.13 -7.78
C LYS A 85 22.80 -16.76 -6.33
N ASN A 86 22.34 -15.58 -5.91
CA ASN A 86 22.50 -15.10 -4.54
C ASN A 86 21.26 -15.37 -3.66
N LYS A 87 20.23 -16.04 -4.20
CA LYS A 87 18.91 -16.23 -3.57
C LYS A 87 18.32 -14.93 -3.03
N LYS A 88 18.53 -13.82 -3.74
CA LYS A 88 18.07 -12.50 -3.30
C LYS A 88 16.58 -12.38 -3.57
N GLY A 89 15.81 -12.35 -2.50
CA GLY A 89 14.37 -12.11 -2.54
C GLY A 89 14.03 -10.63 -2.44
N LYS A 90 13.05 -10.18 -3.22
CA LYS A 90 12.42 -8.86 -3.06
C LYS A 90 10.91 -8.99 -3.07
N ASP A 91 10.29 -8.31 -2.13
CA ASP A 91 8.84 -8.24 -2.01
C ASP A 91 8.27 -7.21 -2.97
N ILE A 92 7.16 -7.52 -3.62
CA ILE A 92 6.43 -6.61 -4.49
C ILE A 92 5.03 -6.43 -3.91
N ASP A 93 4.76 -5.24 -3.37
CA ASP A 93 3.49 -4.96 -2.67
C ASP A 93 2.33 -4.96 -3.68
N LEU A 94 2.46 -4.20 -4.78
CA LEU A 94 1.48 -4.10 -5.87
C LEU A 94 2.17 -4.15 -7.23
N MET A 95 1.66 -5.01 -8.12
CA MET A 95 2.06 -5.04 -9.53
C MET A 95 0.91 -5.46 -10.42
N TRP A 96 0.63 -4.68 -11.46
CA TRP A 96 -0.44 -4.96 -12.40
C TRP A 96 -0.10 -4.50 -13.81
N ILE A 97 -0.76 -5.11 -14.80
CA ILE A 97 -0.54 -4.84 -16.21
C ILE A 97 -1.81 -4.27 -16.83
N ASN A 98 -1.62 -3.26 -17.68
CA ASN A 98 -2.64 -2.77 -18.61
C ASN A 98 -2.19 -3.15 -20.02
N ASN A 99 -2.82 -4.21 -20.55
CA ASN A 99 -2.49 -4.73 -21.87
C ASN A 99 -2.89 -3.79 -23.02
N GLN A 100 -3.86 -2.90 -22.81
CA GLN A 100 -4.30 -1.93 -23.82
C GLN A 100 -3.26 -0.83 -24.01
N THR A 101 -2.69 -0.33 -22.91
CA THR A 101 -1.67 0.72 -22.95
C THR A 101 -0.24 0.17 -23.03
N LYS A 102 -0.06 -1.16 -22.95
CA LYS A 102 1.25 -1.82 -22.82
C LYS A 102 2.09 -1.26 -21.66
N LYS A 103 1.44 -1.03 -20.51
CA LYS A 103 2.11 -0.53 -19.29
C LYS A 103 2.03 -1.55 -18.16
N ILE A 104 3.13 -1.70 -17.42
CA ILE A 104 3.16 -2.39 -16.13
C ILE A 104 3.39 -1.36 -15.05
N TYR A 105 2.55 -1.41 -14.02
CA TYR A 105 2.63 -0.55 -12.86
C TYR A 105 3.16 -1.34 -11.68
N ILE A 106 4.08 -0.72 -10.92
CA ILE A 106 4.66 -1.28 -9.70
C ILE A 106 4.52 -0.22 -8.60
N ARG A 107 3.94 -0.58 -7.47
CA ARG A 107 3.85 0.33 -6.32
C ARG A 107 4.34 -0.31 -5.05
N GLU A 108 5.28 0.36 -4.40
CA GLU A 108 5.57 0.16 -2.98
C GLU A 108 4.47 0.85 -2.18
N ALA A 109 3.65 0.10 -1.46
CA ALA A 109 2.57 0.65 -0.66
C ALA A 109 3.11 1.15 0.68
N LYS A 110 2.74 2.39 1.04
CA LYS A 110 3.12 3.00 2.32
C LYS A 110 1.93 3.76 2.90
N GLY A 111 1.59 3.45 4.15
CA GLY A 111 0.60 4.21 4.91
C GLY A 111 1.18 5.46 5.59
N ASN A 112 2.51 5.62 5.56
CA ASN A 112 3.18 6.82 6.06
C ASN A 112 4.31 7.20 5.11
N ILE A 113 4.29 8.44 4.63
CA ILE A 113 5.31 8.99 3.71
C ILE A 113 6.48 9.65 4.45
N GLU A 114 6.35 9.92 5.76
CA GLU A 114 7.46 10.25 6.64
C GLU A 114 8.27 8.98 6.93
N LEU A 115 8.88 8.46 5.87
CA LEU A 115 9.83 7.38 5.95
C LEU A 115 11.05 7.89 6.72
N ASP A 116 11.53 7.07 7.63
CA ASP A 116 12.84 7.25 8.23
C ASP A 116 13.87 7.54 7.12
N THR A 117 14.71 8.56 7.31
CA THR A 117 15.68 9.00 6.32
C THR A 117 16.62 7.89 5.87
N GLU A 118 16.84 6.88 6.72
CA GLU A 118 17.64 5.68 6.39
C GLU A 118 16.90 4.69 5.48
N LYS A 119 15.56 4.67 5.49
CA LYS A 119 14.73 3.74 4.71
C LYS A 119 14.45 4.22 3.30
N LEU A 120 14.53 5.53 3.05
CA LEU A 120 14.32 6.12 1.73
C LEU A 120 15.30 5.59 0.68
N PRO A 121 16.64 5.62 0.89
CA PRO A 121 17.59 5.08 -0.08
C PRO A 121 17.35 3.61 -0.42
N ALA A 122 16.99 2.79 0.59
CA ALA A 122 16.67 1.38 0.39
C ALA A 122 15.40 1.20 -0.47
N THR A 123 14.43 2.09 -0.32
CA THR A 123 13.21 2.10 -1.16
C THR A 123 13.53 2.47 -2.60
N PHE A 124 14.39 3.47 -2.81
CA PHE A 124 14.84 3.86 -4.15
C PHE A 124 15.53 2.71 -4.84
N LYS A 125 16.55 2.13 -4.20
CA LYS A 125 17.28 0.98 -4.71
C LYS A 125 16.36 -0.22 -5.00
N LYS A 126 15.40 -0.50 -4.10
CA LYS A 126 14.40 -1.55 -4.32
C LYS A 126 13.63 -1.30 -5.62
N ILE A 127 13.13 -0.09 -5.84
CA ILE A 127 12.32 0.20 -7.03
C ILE A 127 13.19 0.23 -8.29
N THR A 128 14.25 1.03 -8.29
CA THR A 128 15.00 1.39 -9.52
C THR A 128 16.08 0.36 -9.90
N GLU A 129 16.76 -0.23 -8.93
CA GLU A 129 17.88 -1.16 -9.19
C GLU A 129 17.46 -2.63 -9.11
N ASP A 130 16.44 -2.95 -8.31
CA ASP A 130 16.02 -4.34 -8.09
C ASP A 130 14.76 -4.70 -8.90
N LEU A 131 13.65 -4.00 -8.68
CA LEU A 131 12.35 -4.39 -9.24
C LEU A 131 12.18 -4.01 -10.71
N MET A 132 12.49 -2.78 -11.10
CA MET A 132 12.33 -2.34 -12.49
C MET A 132 13.15 -3.19 -13.47
N PRO A 133 14.45 -3.50 -13.25
CA PRO A 133 15.21 -4.34 -14.16
C PRO A 133 14.64 -5.77 -14.23
N PHE A 134 14.29 -6.37 -13.09
CA PHE A 134 13.68 -7.70 -13.03
C PHE A 134 12.38 -7.78 -13.82
N VAL A 135 11.49 -6.79 -13.66
CA VAL A 135 10.22 -6.76 -14.39
C VAL A 135 10.44 -6.45 -15.87
N LYS A 136 11.42 -5.60 -16.21
CA LYS A 136 11.73 -5.27 -17.61
C LYS A 136 12.26 -6.47 -18.38
N ASP A 137 13.09 -7.29 -17.75
CA ASP A 137 13.60 -8.54 -18.34
C ASP A 137 12.46 -9.52 -18.66
N LYS A 138 11.50 -9.65 -17.74
CA LYS A 138 10.33 -10.52 -17.92
C LYS A 138 9.31 -9.97 -18.92
N TYR A 139 9.22 -8.65 -19.07
CA TYR A 139 8.24 -7.96 -19.93
C TYR A 139 8.92 -6.87 -20.77
N PRO A 140 9.77 -7.24 -21.74
CA PRO A 140 10.61 -6.30 -22.48
C PRO A 140 9.81 -5.31 -23.34
N ASP A 141 8.62 -5.71 -23.81
CA ASP A 141 7.77 -4.87 -24.68
C ASP A 141 6.85 -3.91 -23.92
N PHE A 142 6.90 -3.93 -22.57
CA PHE A 142 6.05 -3.07 -21.74
C PHE A 142 6.82 -1.86 -21.22
N GLU A 143 6.15 -0.71 -21.19
CA GLU A 143 6.60 0.47 -20.46
C GLU A 143 6.37 0.24 -18.96
N LEU A 144 7.38 0.56 -18.15
CA LEU A 144 7.28 0.42 -16.70
C LEU A 144 6.96 1.77 -16.06
N ASN A 145 6.01 1.75 -15.14
CA ASN A 145 5.69 2.87 -14.28
C ASN A 145 5.79 2.41 -12.83
N ALA A 146 6.86 2.80 -12.14
CA ALA A 146 7.15 2.35 -10.78
C ALA A 146 7.25 3.51 -9.80
N GLY A 147 6.80 3.30 -8.57
CA GLY A 147 6.77 4.36 -7.57
C GLY A 147 6.28 3.90 -6.20
N ILE A 148 5.97 4.87 -5.36
CA ILE A 148 5.38 4.68 -4.04
C ILE A 148 3.90 5.06 -4.11
N LEU A 149 3.04 4.23 -3.53
CA LEU A 149 1.65 4.60 -3.25
C LEU A 149 1.52 4.99 -1.77
N ASN A 150 1.40 6.29 -1.50
CA ASN A 150 1.06 6.80 -0.18
C ASN A 150 -0.45 6.69 0.04
N TRP A 151 -0.91 5.49 0.40
CA TRP A 151 -2.33 5.17 0.35
C TRP A 151 -3.15 5.87 1.44
N SER A 152 -2.56 6.27 2.57
CA SER A 152 -3.29 6.87 3.69
C SER A 152 -3.76 8.31 3.44
N VAL A 153 -3.28 8.95 2.37
CA VAL A 153 -3.60 10.32 2.01
C VAL A 153 -4.30 10.33 0.67
N TYR A 154 -5.44 11.01 0.60
CA TYR A 154 -6.28 10.98 -0.60
C TYR A 154 -5.69 11.83 -1.73
N THR A 155 -5.33 13.09 -1.46
CA THR A 155 -4.61 13.96 -2.39
C THR A 155 -3.39 14.65 -1.77
N ARG A 156 -2.39 14.97 -2.60
CA ARG A 156 -1.11 15.55 -2.16
C ARG A 156 -1.23 16.87 -1.41
N ASP A 157 -2.22 17.69 -1.76
CA ASP A 157 -2.49 19.00 -1.13
C ASP A 157 -2.90 18.91 0.35
N GLU A 158 -3.24 17.71 0.84
CA GLU A 158 -3.55 17.47 2.26
C GLU A 158 -2.28 17.36 3.13
N LEU A 159 -1.11 17.20 2.51
CA LEU A 159 0.13 17.02 3.23
C LEU A 159 0.66 18.36 3.76
N SER A 160 0.75 18.47 5.08
CA SER A 160 1.53 19.52 5.75
C SER A 160 2.98 19.10 6.03
N LYS A 161 3.30 17.81 5.92
CA LYS A 161 4.62 17.23 6.19
C LYS A 161 4.97 16.14 5.16
N GLY A 162 6.22 15.68 5.14
CA GLY A 162 6.67 14.66 4.19
C GLY A 162 6.96 15.18 2.76
N ILE A 163 6.63 16.43 2.44
CA ILE A 163 6.84 17.04 1.10
C ILE A 163 8.30 16.93 0.66
N THR A 164 9.27 17.19 1.56
CA THR A 164 10.69 17.07 1.24
C THR A 164 11.09 15.63 0.91
N HIS A 165 10.46 14.63 1.54
CA HIS A 165 10.71 13.21 1.24
C HIS A 165 10.18 12.86 -0.15
N ILE A 166 8.96 13.32 -0.47
CA ILE A 166 8.37 13.17 -1.81
C ILE A 166 9.26 13.76 -2.90
N LYS A 167 9.73 15.01 -2.72
CA LYS A 167 10.64 15.65 -3.67
C LYS A 167 11.94 14.85 -3.86
N LYS A 168 12.48 14.27 -2.79
CA LYS A 168 13.66 13.38 -2.88
C LYS A 168 13.35 12.12 -3.69
N CYS A 169 12.18 11.50 -3.52
CA CYS A 169 11.77 10.37 -4.35
C CYS A 169 11.73 10.77 -5.83
N GLU A 170 11.06 11.87 -6.15
CA GLU A 170 10.82 12.33 -7.52
C GLU A 170 12.12 12.72 -8.25
N ILE A 171 13.06 13.38 -7.56
CA ILE A 171 14.39 13.68 -8.09
C ILE A 171 15.17 12.41 -8.44
N ASN A 172 14.92 11.30 -7.74
CA ASN A 172 15.53 10.00 -8.01
C ASN A 172 14.70 9.12 -8.97
N GLY A 173 13.74 9.72 -9.69
CA GLY A 173 12.92 9.00 -10.67
C GLY A 173 11.86 8.07 -10.08
N VAL A 174 11.58 8.18 -8.78
CA VAL A 174 10.55 7.41 -8.08
C VAL A 174 9.33 8.30 -7.84
N CYS A 175 8.23 8.06 -8.57
CA CYS A 175 7.02 8.84 -8.35
C CYS A 175 6.38 8.52 -6.99
N VAL A 176 5.65 9.50 -6.42
CA VAL A 176 4.83 9.29 -5.23
C VAL A 176 3.39 9.65 -5.55
N ASP A 177 2.58 8.61 -5.69
CA ASP A 177 1.16 8.69 -5.95
C ASP A 177 0.36 8.65 -4.65
N HIS A 178 -0.76 9.34 -4.67
CA HIS A 178 -1.72 9.36 -3.56
C HIS A 178 -2.96 8.58 -3.98
N TRP A 179 -3.92 8.37 -3.06
CA TRP A 179 -5.06 7.49 -3.36
C TRP A 179 -5.86 7.91 -4.59
N MET A 180 -6.06 9.22 -4.80
CA MET A 180 -6.73 9.73 -6.00
C MET A 180 -5.96 9.39 -7.28
N ASP A 181 -4.62 9.51 -7.28
CA ASP A 181 -3.79 9.21 -8.44
C ASP A 181 -3.88 7.71 -8.76
N PHE A 182 -3.85 6.87 -7.74
CA PHE A 182 -4.08 5.43 -7.88
C PHE A 182 -5.45 5.12 -8.48
N CYS A 183 -6.52 5.69 -7.94
CA CYS A 183 -7.88 5.54 -8.47
C CYS A 183 -7.96 5.90 -9.97
N LYS A 184 -7.31 6.99 -10.39
CA LYS A 184 -7.23 7.39 -11.80
C LYS A 184 -6.44 6.38 -12.64
N MET A 185 -5.29 5.90 -12.15
CA MET A 185 -4.46 4.91 -12.86
C MET A 185 -5.21 3.61 -13.13
N ILE A 186 -6.12 3.23 -12.23
CA ILE A 186 -6.90 1.99 -12.37
C ILE A 186 -8.33 2.21 -12.85
N ASP A 187 -8.69 3.41 -13.32
CA ASP A 187 -10.03 3.74 -13.84
C ASP A 187 -11.14 3.35 -12.83
N PHE A 188 -10.96 3.77 -11.58
CA PHE A 188 -11.82 3.42 -10.45
C PHE A 188 -12.30 4.69 -9.71
N GLU A 189 -13.60 4.76 -9.44
CA GLU A 189 -14.20 5.90 -8.76
C GLU A 189 -14.38 5.62 -7.27
N TRP A 190 -13.66 6.37 -6.44
CA TRP A 190 -13.86 6.39 -4.99
C TRP A 190 -13.59 7.81 -4.50
N ASN A 191 -14.62 8.55 -4.08
CA ASN A 191 -14.46 9.93 -3.65
C ASN A 191 -13.79 10.04 -2.26
N LYS A 192 -13.23 11.22 -1.98
CA LYS A 192 -12.46 11.53 -0.77
C LYS A 192 -13.20 11.26 0.54
N ASP A 193 -14.42 11.79 0.67
CA ASP A 193 -15.17 11.71 1.92
C ASP A 193 -15.58 10.29 2.23
N ASP A 194 -16.05 9.56 1.22
CA ASP A 194 -16.41 8.15 1.36
C ASP A 194 -15.18 7.28 1.65
N TYR A 195 -14.03 7.56 1.03
CA TYR A 195 -12.78 6.87 1.31
C TYR A 195 -12.38 7.01 2.79
N TYR A 196 -12.33 8.24 3.30
CA TYR A 196 -11.95 8.45 4.70
C TYR A 196 -13.01 7.96 5.68
N ASN A 197 -14.31 8.10 5.37
CA ASN A 197 -15.37 7.58 6.23
C ASN A 197 -15.30 6.05 6.34
N TYR A 198 -15.03 5.37 5.23
CA TYR A 198 -14.78 3.94 5.21
C TYR A 198 -13.56 3.56 6.06
N MET A 199 -12.43 4.26 5.92
CA MET A 199 -11.24 3.98 6.73
C MET A 199 -11.48 4.24 8.24
N ARG A 200 -12.20 5.31 8.58
CA ARG A 200 -12.55 5.65 9.97
C ARG A 200 -13.52 4.66 10.61
N GLU A 201 -14.33 3.94 9.81
CA GLU A 201 -15.17 2.84 10.31
C GLU A 201 -14.33 1.81 11.07
N PHE A 202 -13.16 1.45 10.52
CA PHE A 202 -12.24 0.50 11.16
C PHE A 202 -11.55 1.09 12.39
N GLY A 203 -11.15 2.35 12.32
CA GLY A 203 -10.57 3.07 13.48
C GLY A 203 -11.50 3.02 14.69
N LYS A 204 -12.79 3.33 14.49
CA LYS A 204 -13.81 3.26 15.57
C LYS A 204 -13.98 1.86 16.15
N LYS A 205 -13.89 0.80 15.32
CA LYS A 205 -13.98 -0.58 15.80
C LYS A 205 -12.76 -0.99 16.61
N ILE A 206 -11.57 -0.53 16.21
CA ILE A 206 -10.33 -0.74 16.97
C ILE A 206 -10.44 -0.01 18.31
N GLU A 207 -10.79 1.28 18.32
CA GLU A 207 -10.92 2.07 19.55
C GLU A 207 -11.96 1.47 20.51
N GLY A 208 -13.18 1.19 20.03
CA GLY A 208 -14.25 0.64 20.88
C GLY A 208 -13.99 -0.76 21.44
N THR A 209 -12.91 -1.43 21.03
CA THR A 209 -12.49 -2.71 21.62
C THR A 209 -11.51 -2.51 22.79
N TYR A 210 -10.81 -1.36 22.87
CA TYR A 210 -9.65 -1.22 23.76
C TYR A 210 -9.51 0.12 24.51
N ILE A 211 -10.34 1.12 24.20
CA ILE A 211 -10.43 2.40 24.92
C ILE A 211 -11.75 2.41 25.69
#